data_AF-A0A533YME6-F1
#
_entry.id   AF-A0A533YME6-F1
#
_cell.length_a   1.000
_cell.length_b   1.000
_cell.length_c   1.000
_cell.angle_alpha   90.00
_cell.angle_beta   90.00
_cell.angle_gamma   90.00
#
_symmetry.space_group_name_H-M   'P 1'
#
loop_
_entity.id
_entity.type
_entity.pdbx_description
1 polymer ?
#
loop_
_entity_poly.entity_id
_entity_poly.type
_entity_poly.pdbx_seq_one_letter_code
_entity_poly.pdbx_strand_id
1 'polypeptide(L)'
;MTHADPALAGRIPPGQTRTTKWPVLTYGRTPPFDPARWTFRCFGLVEREVVWTWEELLRLPRVTRTSDVHCVTRWSRLDNRWEGVGVHELLARVTILPGAKF
;
A
#
# COMPACT_ATOMS: atom_id res chain seq x y z
N MET A 1 32.19 3.48 7.82
CA MET A 1 30.80 3.23 8.26
C MET A 1 30.12 4.57 8.37
N THR A 2 29.20 4.89 7.46
CA THR A 2 28.55 6.21 7.47
C THR A 2 27.56 6.22 8.63
N HIS A 3 27.87 6.97 9.67
CA HIS A 3 26.94 7.18 10.79
C HIS A 3 25.62 7.72 10.23
N ALA A 4 24.51 7.11 10.63
CA ALA A 4 23.18 7.61 10.30
C ALA A 4 23.05 9.03 10.84
N ASP A 5 22.49 9.93 10.01
CA ASP A 5 22.10 11.27 10.43
C ASP A 5 21.31 11.18 11.76
N PRO A 6 21.75 11.86 12.84
CA PRO A 6 21.09 11.80 14.15
C PRO A 6 19.59 12.12 14.11
N ALA A 7 19.15 12.96 13.17
CA ALA A 7 17.74 13.29 12.98
C ALA A 7 16.91 12.10 12.42
N LEU A 8 17.57 11.14 11.78
CA LEU A 8 16.95 9.94 11.21
C LEU A 8 17.16 8.69 12.09
N ALA A 9 18.05 8.75 13.08
CA ALA A 9 18.39 7.63 13.94
C ALA A 9 17.17 7.08 14.71
N GLY A 10 16.20 7.94 15.06
CA GLY A 10 14.94 7.52 15.70
C GLY A 10 13.88 6.95 14.73
N ARG A 11 14.06 7.13 13.41
CA ARG A 11 13.10 6.68 12.38
C ARG A 11 13.46 5.34 11.76
N ILE A 12 14.72 4.92 11.87
CA ILE A 12 15.19 3.64 11.33
C ILE A 12 15.18 2.61 12.46
N PRO A 13 14.39 1.52 12.35
CA PRO A 13 14.38 0.49 13.37
C PRO A 13 15.78 -0.13 13.58
N PRO A 14 16.11 -0.55 14.81
CA PRO A 14 17.40 -1.18 15.11
C PRO A 14 17.73 -2.33 14.15
N GLY A 15 18.96 -2.34 13.66
CA GLY A 15 19.45 -3.38 12.74
C GLY A 15 19.01 -3.22 11.28
N GLN A 16 18.33 -2.14 10.89
CA GLN A 16 18.04 -1.82 9.50
C GLN A 16 19.02 -0.80 8.91
N THR A 17 19.21 -0.89 7.59
CA THR A 17 20.01 0.08 6.82
C THR A 17 19.11 0.97 5.96
N ARG A 18 19.42 2.27 5.87
CA ARG A 18 18.70 3.17 4.97
C ARG A 18 19.06 2.86 3.52
N THR A 19 18.05 2.78 2.67
CA THR A 19 18.23 2.79 1.21
C THR A 19 17.71 4.08 0.59
N THR A 20 18.40 4.57 -0.43
CA THR A 20 17.96 5.66 -1.32
C THR A 20 17.60 5.16 -2.71
N LYS A 21 17.70 3.85 -2.98
CA LYS A 21 17.21 3.19 -4.20
C LYS A 21 15.78 2.73 -4.03
N TRP A 22 14.96 2.83 -5.08
CA TRP A 22 13.57 2.39 -4.99
C TRP A 22 13.57 0.87 -4.83
N PRO A 23 13.06 0.33 -3.71
CA PRO A 23 13.17 -1.09 -3.44
C PRO A 23 12.22 -1.85 -4.37
N VAL A 24 12.77 -2.82 -5.11
CA VAL A 24 11.98 -3.77 -5.90
C VAL A 24 11.98 -5.09 -5.13
N LEU A 25 10.79 -5.50 -4.70
CA LEU A 25 10.56 -6.78 -4.04
C LEU A 25 9.49 -7.51 -4.85
N THR A 26 9.83 -8.68 -5.39
CA THR A 26 8.87 -9.52 -6.09
C THR A 26 8.95 -10.92 -5.53
N TYR A 27 7.82 -11.43 -5.05
CA TYR A 27 7.66 -12.85 -4.77
C TYR A 27 7.00 -13.50 -5.99
N GLY A 28 7.74 -14.37 -6.69
CA GLY A 28 7.26 -15.03 -7.89
C GLY A 28 7.34 -14.18 -9.17
N ARG A 29 6.58 -14.57 -10.19
CA ARG A 29 6.55 -13.86 -11.48
C ARG A 29 5.62 -12.65 -11.39
N THR A 30 6.00 -11.55 -12.03
CA THR A 30 5.12 -10.38 -12.17
C THR A 30 3.91 -10.77 -13.03
N PRO A 31 2.67 -10.62 -12.53
CA PRO A 31 1.49 -10.93 -13.31
C PRO A 31 1.36 -10.04 -14.55
N PRO A 32 0.85 -10.54 -15.68
CA PRO A 32 0.47 -9.68 -16.80
C PRO A 32 -0.67 -8.75 -16.37
N PHE A 33 -0.65 -7.51 -16.85
CA PHE A 33 -1.64 -6.49 -16.54
C PHE A 33 -2.34 -6.03 -17.81
N ASP A 34 -3.67 -6.08 -17.81
CA ASP A 34 -4.53 -5.53 -18.86
C ASP A 34 -5.65 -4.72 -18.19
N PRO A 35 -5.63 -3.38 -18.28
CA PRO A 35 -6.62 -2.53 -17.61
C PRO A 35 -8.05 -2.77 -18.09
N ALA A 36 -8.25 -3.26 -19.32
CA ALA A 36 -9.57 -3.54 -19.85
C ALA A 36 -10.23 -4.78 -19.24
N ARG A 37 -9.43 -5.69 -18.66
CA ARG A 37 -9.89 -6.94 -18.03
C ARG A 37 -9.70 -6.95 -16.51
N TRP A 38 -8.96 -5.98 -15.97
CA TRP A 38 -8.66 -5.89 -14.55
C TRP A 38 -9.86 -5.37 -13.75
N THR A 39 -10.07 -5.95 -12.57
CA THR A 39 -11.09 -5.49 -11.62
C THR A 39 -10.54 -5.46 -10.19
N PHE A 40 -10.99 -4.47 -9.41
CA PHE A 40 -10.83 -4.43 -7.96
C PHE A 40 -12.10 -4.97 -7.30
N ARG A 41 -11.97 -5.91 -6.38
CA ARG A 41 -13.12 -6.53 -5.70
C ARG A 41 -13.00 -6.36 -4.20
N CYS A 42 -14.04 -5.83 -3.57
CA CYS A 42 -14.28 -5.97 -2.13
C CYS A 42 -15.30 -7.08 -1.93
N PHE A 43 -14.87 -8.19 -1.32
CA PHE A 43 -15.66 -9.41 -1.14
C PHE A 43 -15.37 -10.07 0.22
N GLY A 44 -16.11 -11.12 0.57
CA GLY A 44 -15.99 -11.80 1.87
C GLY A 44 -17.17 -11.47 2.79
N LEU A 45 -16.89 -11.06 4.03
CA LEU A 45 -17.92 -10.73 5.04
C LEU A 45 -18.49 -9.32 4.82
N VAL A 46 -19.13 -9.12 3.68
CA VAL A 46 -19.85 -7.90 3.30
C VAL A 46 -21.28 -8.24 2.88
N GLU A 47 -22.22 -7.31 3.02
CA GLU A 47 -23.61 -7.54 2.59
C GLU A 47 -23.72 -7.78 1.08
N ARG A 48 -22.91 -7.07 0.29
CA ARG A 48 -22.82 -7.21 -1.15
C ARG A 48 -21.40 -6.96 -1.61
N GLU A 49 -20.90 -7.84 -2.48
CA GLU A 49 -19.61 -7.59 -3.14
C GLU A 49 -19.67 -6.34 -4.02
N VAL A 50 -18.62 -5.53 -3.97
CA VAL A 50 -18.47 -4.38 -4.86
C VAL A 50 -17.28 -4.63 -5.76
N VAL A 51 -17.48 -4.34 -7.04
CA VAL A 51 -16.49 -4.52 -8.09
C VAL A 51 -16.32 -3.21 -8.84
N TRP A 52 -15.09 -2.76 -9.01
CA TRP A 52 -14.74 -1.64 -9.87
C TRP A 52 -13.85 -2.13 -11.01
N THR A 53 -14.15 -1.69 -12.23
CA THR A 53 -13.19 -1.69 -13.34
C THR A 53 -12.01 -0.77 -13.02
N TRP A 54 -10.93 -0.88 -13.79
CA TRP A 54 -9.78 0.02 -13.69
C TRP A 54 -10.19 1.51 -13.77
N GLU A 55 -11.03 1.86 -14.75
CA GLU A 55 -11.48 3.24 -14.97
C GLU A 55 -12.40 3.76 -13.86
N GLU A 56 -13.25 2.91 -13.29
CA GLU A 56 -14.11 3.29 -12.16
C GLU A 56 -13.29 3.52 -10.90
N LEU A 57 -12.30 2.66 -10.63
CA LEU A 57 -11.42 2.81 -9.46
C LEU A 57 -10.63 4.12 -9.53
N LEU A 58 -10.10 4.47 -10.71
CA LEU A 58 -9.33 5.71 -10.90
C LEU A 58 -10.18 6.99 -10.78
N ARG A 59 -11.51 6.90 -10.92
CA ARG A 59 -12.42 8.03 -10.71
C ARG A 59 -12.76 8.29 -9.25
N LEU A 60 -12.40 7.38 -8.34
CA LEU A 60 -12.62 7.59 -6.91
C LEU A 60 -11.70 8.70 -6.36
N PRO A 61 -12.13 9.43 -5.31
CA PRO A 61 -11.31 10.40 -4.62
C PRO A 61 -9.92 9.85 -4.24
N ARG A 62 -8.89 10.62 -4.62
CA ARG A 62 -7.49 10.25 -4.41
C ARG A 62 -6.90 11.03 -3.24
N VAL A 63 -6.03 10.40 -2.48
CA VAL A 63 -5.28 11.01 -1.38
C VAL A 63 -3.79 10.89 -1.64
N THR A 64 -3.02 11.84 -1.12
CA THR A 64 -1.55 11.75 -1.05
C THR A 64 -1.14 11.53 0.40
N ARG A 65 -0.21 10.59 0.64
CA ARG A 65 0.36 10.32 1.96
C ARG A 65 1.87 10.18 1.85
N THR A 66 2.59 10.68 2.85
CA THR A 66 4.03 10.45 2.99
C THR A 66 4.28 9.49 4.12
N SER A 67 4.99 8.39 3.87
CA SER A 67 5.29 7.38 4.90
C SER A 67 6.60 6.65 4.64
N ASP A 68 7.13 6.06 5.71
CA ASP A 68 8.34 5.23 5.67
C ASP A 68 7.97 3.77 5.40
N VAL A 69 8.88 3.05 4.74
CA VAL A 69 8.79 1.59 4.57
C VAL A 69 9.95 0.95 5.31
N HIS A 70 9.64 0.04 6.23
CA HIS A 70 10.60 -0.74 6.99
C HIS A 70 10.42 -2.22 6.65
N CYS A 71 11.40 -2.81 5.96
CA CYS A 71 11.30 -4.19 5.52
C CYS A 71 11.91 -5.14 6.55
N VAL A 72 11.25 -6.28 6.76
CA VAL A 72 11.75 -7.38 7.60
C VAL A 72 13.10 -7.93 7.13
N THR A 73 13.48 -7.72 5.87
CA THR A 73 14.81 -8.04 5.33
C THR A 73 15.87 -6.95 5.60
N ARG A 74 15.64 -6.12 6.63
CA ARG A 74 16.59 -5.19 7.26
C ARG A 74 16.98 -3.95 6.45
N TRP A 75 16.04 -3.40 5.69
CA TRP A 75 16.22 -2.10 5.04
C TRP A 75 15.03 -1.17 5.28
N SER A 76 15.33 0.13 5.32
CA SER A 76 14.35 1.21 5.47
C SER A 76 14.44 2.20 4.31
N ARG A 77 13.30 2.56 3.72
CA ARG A 77 13.16 3.64 2.75
C ARG A 77 12.29 4.72 3.36
N LEU A 78 12.84 5.91 3.56
CA LEU A 78 12.12 7.01 4.23
C LEU A 78 11.48 7.96 3.23
N ASP A 79 10.47 8.71 3.71
CA ASP A 79 9.84 9.84 3.02
C ASP A 79 9.20 9.47 1.67
N ASN A 80 8.59 8.28 1.57
CA ASN A 80 7.92 7.85 0.35
C ASN A 80 6.60 8.58 0.19
N ARG A 81 6.42 9.29 -0.92
CA ARG A 81 5.16 9.90 -1.30
C ARG A 81 4.32 8.89 -2.10
N TRP A 82 3.13 8.60 -1.61
CA TRP A 82 2.14 7.71 -2.21
C TRP A 82 0.92 8.50 -2.67
N GLU A 83 0.32 8.08 -3.78
CA GLU A 83 -0.93 8.64 -4.28
C GLU A 83 -1.87 7.53 -4.76
N GLY A 84 -3.14 7.59 -4.39
CA GLY A 84 -4.12 6.57 -4.78
C GLY A 84 -5.45 6.72 -4.05
N VAL A 85 -6.32 5.74 -4.22
CA VAL A 85 -7.59 5.66 -3.48
C VAL A 85 -7.29 5.19 -2.05
N GLY A 86 -7.77 5.94 -1.07
CA GLY A 86 -7.61 5.55 0.34
C GLY A 86 -8.46 4.33 0.68
N VAL A 87 -7.97 3.44 1.55
CA VAL A 87 -8.76 2.27 1.99
C VAL A 87 -10.09 2.69 2.62
N HIS A 88 -10.10 3.77 3.41
CA HIS A 88 -11.35 4.31 3.98
C HIS A 88 -12.38 4.69 2.92
N GLU A 89 -11.95 5.14 1.74
CA GLU A 89 -12.84 5.51 0.64
C GLU A 89 -13.51 4.26 0.02
N LEU A 90 -12.77 3.16 -0.06
CA LEU A 90 -13.29 1.86 -0.50
C LEU A 90 -14.26 1.29 0.55
N LEU A 91 -13.88 1.36 1.83
CA LEU A 91 -14.69 0.84 2.93
C LEU A 91 -16.00 1.62 3.12
N ALA A 92 -16.02 2.93 2.86
CA ALA A 92 -17.24 3.73 2.90
C ALA A 92 -18.28 3.33 1.83
N ARG A 93 -17.89 2.53 0.83
CA ARG A 93 -18.75 2.06 -0.27
C ARG A 93 -19.22 0.62 -0.11
N VAL A 94 -18.84 -0.04 0.98
CA VAL A 94 -19.22 -1.42 1.28
C VAL A 94 -19.82 -1.50 2.68
N THR A 95 -20.86 -2.32 2.84
CA THR A 95 -21.38 -2.64 4.16
C THR A 95 -20.68 -3.89 4.69
N ILE A 96 -19.81 -3.70 5.68
CA ILE A 96 -19.10 -4.81 6.35
C ILE A 96 -20.05 -5.47 7.35
N LEU A 97 -20.10 -6.80 7.35
CA LEU A 97 -20.91 -7.56 8.29
C LEU A 97 -20.26 -7.60 9.69
N PRO A 98 -21.04 -7.62 10.78
CA PRO A 98 -20.51 -7.57 12.16
C PRO A 98 -19.50 -8.65 12.56
N GLY A 99 -19.45 -9.78 11.83
CA GLY A 99 -18.51 -10.87 12.07
C GLY A 99 -17.10 -10.64 11.50
N ALA A 100 -16.89 -9.60 10.69
CA ALA A 100 -15.58 -9.30 10.12
C ALA A 100 -14.61 -8.81 11.22
N LYS A 101 -13.37 -9.34 11.20
CA LYS A 101 -12.32 -9.02 12.19
C LYS A 101 -11.06 -8.42 11.57
N PHE A 102 -10.92 -8.53 10.25
CA PHE A 102 -9.75 -8.15 9.46
C PHE A 102 -10.23 -7.55 8.13
#